data_AF-A0A922L9Z0-F1
#
_entry.id   AF-A0A922L9Z0-F1
#
_cell.length_a   1.000
_cell.length_b   1.000
_cell.length_c   1.000
_cell.angle_alpha   90.00
_cell.angle_beta   90.00
_cell.angle_gamma   90.00
#
_symmetry.space_group_name_H-M   'P 1'
#
loop_
_entity.id
_entity.type
_entity.pdbx_description
1 polymer ?
#
loop_
_entity_poly.entity_id
_entity_poly.type
_entity_poly.pdbx_seq_one_letter_code
_entity_poly.pdbx_strand_id
1 'polypeptide(L)'
;MPFFNHSMAQSMRKSSNDPSFSKSKSKRIQIRSMPGTTDPNQTVARSADPSISLKYTQKISQRKLLFTRSLLRSQIEQLSAQEGALSVRQVPKLFEAFQIDTNNKLNEDSDVQMFPAKNTSMPEYVMMACIYVTQNVDPKNSFYLKVLRHLGRKHPYIVNTWEIFSDDVNVYIFQEFVPRGNLISYVEENPVNERQLCFWARQIYRALDFLGDSGIAHRNIKPNHLLLKPMGNELCIKLTGFKNSIIYWNIEENDVNFCQCLPINQQKSDGPNFQAPEVYGNNNEFFDPIIADLWSFGANLFFTLTQFYPYNIDYPHDNLDEEIWHNVTKIPNISTECQNFLYALMRSNANDRIPFDFIDKDDWFRKSYMIPS
;
A
#
# COMPACT_ATOMS: atom_id res chain seq x y z
N MET A 1 0.07 -34.03 -28.80
CA MET A 1 -1.10 -33.92 -27.91
C MET A 1 -1.72 -32.53 -28.12
N PRO A 2 -2.89 -32.43 -28.80
CA PRO A 2 -3.72 -31.21 -28.85
C PRO A 2 -4.65 -31.23 -27.61
N PHE A 3 -5.13 -30.15 -26.99
CA PHE A 3 -5.67 -28.88 -27.46
C PHE A 3 -5.52 -27.83 -26.33
N PHE A 4 -5.01 -26.64 -26.61
CA PHE A 4 -5.36 -25.44 -25.82
C PHE A 4 -5.96 -24.43 -26.78
N ASN A 5 -7.28 -24.28 -26.67
CA ASN A 5 -8.11 -23.56 -27.63
C ASN A 5 -7.81 -22.05 -27.65
N HIS A 6 -7.70 -21.55 -28.88
CA HIS A 6 -7.44 -20.17 -29.31
C HIS A 6 -8.60 -19.18 -29.01
N SER A 7 -9.38 -19.40 -27.94
CA SER A 7 -10.70 -18.79 -27.71
C SER A 7 -10.79 -17.75 -26.59
N MET A 8 -9.77 -17.52 -25.78
CA MET A 8 -9.83 -16.53 -24.67
C MET A 8 -9.25 -15.15 -25.06
N ALA A 9 -8.38 -15.09 -26.07
CA ALA A 9 -7.88 -13.83 -26.63
C ALA A 9 -8.92 -13.06 -27.47
N GLN A 10 -10.05 -13.72 -27.83
CA GLN A 10 -11.13 -13.10 -28.59
C GLN A 10 -12.24 -12.48 -27.72
N SER A 11 -12.33 -12.77 -26.42
CA SER A 11 -13.41 -12.21 -25.60
C SER A 11 -13.20 -10.72 -25.29
N MET A 12 -11.96 -10.24 -25.22
CA MET A 12 -11.67 -8.80 -25.12
C MET A 12 -11.74 -8.04 -26.46
N ARG A 13 -11.90 -8.74 -27.60
CA ARG A 13 -12.17 -8.11 -28.91
C ARG A 13 -13.66 -8.02 -29.25
N LYS A 14 -14.56 -8.64 -28.48
CA LYS A 14 -16.00 -8.67 -28.79
C LYS A 14 -16.94 -8.19 -27.68
N SER A 15 -16.46 -7.79 -26.50
CA SER A 15 -17.32 -7.29 -25.43
C SER A 15 -17.33 -5.77 -25.26
N SER A 16 -17.07 -5.01 -26.33
CA SER A 16 -17.32 -3.55 -26.38
C SER A 16 -18.81 -3.19 -26.49
N ASN A 17 -19.72 -4.13 -26.21
CA ASN A 17 -21.17 -3.95 -26.30
C ASN A 17 -21.95 -4.62 -25.15
N ASP A 18 -21.30 -4.91 -24.02
CA ASP A 18 -22.03 -5.29 -22.79
C ASP A 18 -22.12 -4.07 -21.86
N PRO A 19 -23.29 -3.39 -21.77
CA PRO A 19 -23.44 -2.16 -20.98
C PRO A 19 -23.41 -2.42 -19.46
N SER A 20 -23.20 -3.66 -19.01
CA SER A 20 -23.11 -4.04 -17.60
C SER A 20 -21.76 -3.72 -16.95
N PHE A 21 -20.71 -3.43 -17.73
CA PHE A 21 -19.43 -2.89 -17.25
C PHE A 21 -19.34 -1.37 -17.44
N SER A 22 -20.35 -0.63 -16.98
CA SER A 22 -20.23 0.80 -16.78
C SER A 22 -21.06 1.23 -15.57
N LYS A 23 -20.48 2.12 -14.77
CA LYS A 23 -21.00 2.71 -13.52
C LYS A 23 -20.69 1.91 -12.26
N SER A 24 -19.41 1.80 -11.92
CA SER A 24 -19.06 2.15 -10.53
C SER A 24 -19.34 3.64 -10.39
N LYS A 25 -20.58 3.98 -10.00
CA LYS A 25 -20.81 5.28 -9.36
C LYS A 25 -19.85 5.28 -8.18
N SER A 26 -18.92 6.22 -8.15
CA SER A 26 -18.19 6.55 -6.93
C SER A 26 -19.20 7.13 -5.92
N LYS A 27 -20.07 6.28 -5.38
CA LYS A 27 -20.75 6.57 -4.11
C LYS A 27 -19.61 6.85 -3.14
N ARG A 28 -19.63 8.01 -2.46
CA ARG A 28 -18.81 8.21 -1.26
C ARG A 28 -19.07 7.00 -0.37
N ILE A 29 -18.10 6.08 -0.29
CA ILE A 29 -18.23 4.87 0.49
C ILE A 29 -18.14 5.29 1.96
N GLN A 30 -19.25 5.23 2.67
CA GLN A 30 -19.28 5.40 4.12
C GLN A 30 -18.75 4.11 4.75
N ILE A 31 -17.43 4.04 4.90
CA ILE A 31 -16.81 3.04 5.77
C ILE A 31 -17.21 3.41 7.20
N ARG A 32 -17.67 2.43 7.96
CA ARG A 32 -18.33 2.65 9.25
C ARG A 32 -17.32 2.57 10.40
N SER A 33 -17.45 3.49 11.36
CA SER A 33 -16.80 3.37 12.66
C SER A 33 -17.53 2.35 13.55
N MET A 34 -16.83 1.76 14.52
CA MET A 34 -17.45 0.87 15.51
C MET A 34 -18.36 1.68 16.46
N PRO A 35 -19.50 1.15 16.94
CA PRO A 35 -20.34 1.84 17.92
C PRO A 35 -19.58 2.06 19.24
N GLY A 36 -19.50 3.30 19.74
CA GLY A 36 -18.75 3.66 20.95
C GLY A 36 -19.54 3.59 22.26
N THR A 37 -18.81 3.50 23.38
CA THR A 37 -19.30 3.71 24.77
C THR A 37 -18.46 4.82 25.42
N THR A 38 -19.12 5.74 26.14
CA THR A 38 -18.67 7.03 26.75
C THR A 38 -17.42 6.93 27.66
N ASP A 39 -16.53 7.93 27.79
CA ASP A 39 -16.62 9.26 28.46
C ASP A 39 -15.46 10.19 27.97
N PRO A 40 -15.52 11.54 28.00
CA PRO A 40 -14.53 12.41 27.36
C PRO A 40 -13.52 13.00 28.35
N ASN A 41 -12.24 12.58 28.30
CA ASN A 41 -11.07 13.44 28.47
C ASN A 41 -9.73 12.66 28.38
N GLN A 42 -8.81 13.19 27.55
CA GLN A 42 -7.38 12.86 27.40
C GLN A 42 -7.00 11.97 26.19
N THR A 43 -6.03 12.48 25.43
CA THR A 43 -5.38 11.87 24.25
C THR A 43 -4.32 10.87 24.67
N VAL A 44 -4.40 9.63 24.16
CA VAL A 44 -3.45 8.56 24.40
C VAL A 44 -2.70 8.23 23.10
N ALA A 45 -1.52 8.83 22.93
CA ALA A 45 -0.44 8.27 22.12
C ALA A 45 0.88 8.78 22.72
N ARG A 46 1.73 7.88 23.22
CA ARG A 46 3.09 8.23 23.63
C ARG A 46 3.97 8.18 22.39
N SER A 47 4.70 9.26 22.14
CA SER A 47 5.67 9.36 21.05
C SER A 47 6.68 8.22 21.11
N ALA A 48 7.20 7.83 19.94
CA ALA A 48 8.35 6.94 19.87
C ALA A 48 9.55 7.63 20.56
N ASP A 49 10.18 6.94 21.51
CA ASP A 49 11.41 7.42 22.14
C ASP A 49 12.58 7.18 21.16
N PRO A 50 13.31 8.23 20.73
CA PRO A 50 14.44 8.12 19.80
C PRO A 50 15.57 7.20 20.30
N SER A 51 15.65 6.94 21.61
CA SER A 51 16.71 6.11 22.20
C SER A 51 16.62 4.61 21.84
N ILE A 52 15.56 4.19 21.13
CA ILE A 52 15.21 2.78 20.92
C ILE A 52 15.70 2.19 19.59
N SER A 53 16.19 2.99 18.63
CA SER A 53 16.91 2.49 17.42
C SER A 53 18.01 1.47 17.78
N LEU A 54 18.61 1.62 18.97
CA LEU A 54 19.60 0.72 19.57
C LEU A 54 19.08 -0.65 20.07
N LYS A 55 17.77 -0.82 20.37
CA LYS A 55 17.22 -2.09 20.88
C LYS A 55 16.92 -3.09 19.76
N TYR A 56 16.55 -2.62 18.57
CA TYR A 56 16.33 -3.46 17.38
C TYR A 56 17.58 -4.21 16.93
N THR A 57 18.76 -3.70 17.30
CA THR A 57 20.05 -4.19 16.82
C THR A 57 20.58 -5.41 17.58
N GLN A 58 20.00 -5.80 18.73
CA GLN A 58 20.62 -6.76 19.64
C GLN A 58 20.56 -8.24 19.17
N LYS A 59 19.77 -8.57 18.13
CA LYS A 59 19.65 -9.95 17.60
C LYS A 59 20.14 -10.13 16.16
N ILE A 60 20.59 -9.06 15.50
CA ILE A 60 21.05 -9.10 14.11
C ILE A 60 22.58 -9.19 14.12
N SER A 61 23.15 -10.17 13.41
CA SER A 61 24.61 -10.24 13.29
C SER A 61 25.17 -8.93 12.71
N GLN A 62 26.28 -8.43 13.25
CA GLN A 62 26.90 -7.18 12.77
C GLN A 62 27.15 -7.18 11.25
N ARG A 63 27.48 -8.34 10.66
CA ARG A 63 27.63 -8.51 9.21
C ARG A 63 26.33 -8.28 8.45
N LYS A 64 25.21 -8.83 8.93
CA LYS A 64 23.89 -8.60 8.32
C LYS A 64 23.49 -7.14 8.41
N LEU A 65 23.73 -6.49 9.56
CA LEU A 65 23.45 -5.07 9.74
C LEU A 65 24.27 -4.18 8.79
N LEU A 66 25.57 -4.43 8.67
CA LEU A 66 26.45 -3.68 7.76
C LEU A 66 26.06 -3.89 6.30
N PHE A 67 25.71 -5.12 5.91
CA PHE A 67 25.23 -5.42 4.57
C PHE A 67 23.92 -4.68 4.25
N THR A 68 22.93 -4.74 5.14
CA THR A 68 21.66 -4.02 4.99
C THR A 68 21.89 -2.52 4.86
N ARG A 69 22.74 -1.93 5.71
CA ARG A 69 23.09 -0.49 5.64
C ARG A 69 23.75 -0.12 4.32
N SER A 70 24.69 -0.94 3.84
CA SER A 70 25.36 -0.71 2.56
C SER A 70 24.39 -0.82 1.38
N LEU A 71 23.45 -1.77 1.43
CA LEU A 71 22.43 -1.96 0.41
C LEU A 71 21.47 -0.76 0.39
N LEU A 72 20.93 -0.37 1.55
CA LEU A 72 20.06 0.79 1.70
C LEU A 72 20.71 2.06 1.16
N ARG A 73 21.97 2.31 1.54
CA ARG A 73 22.74 3.44 1.01
C ARG A 73 22.78 3.43 -0.52
N SER A 74 23.14 2.30 -1.14
CA SER A 74 23.20 2.19 -2.59
C SER A 74 21.83 2.42 -3.25
N GLN A 75 20.76 1.87 -2.71
CA GLN A 75 19.40 2.05 -3.23
C GLN A 75 18.95 3.52 -3.15
N ILE A 76 19.22 4.19 -2.04
CA ILE A 76 18.83 5.59 -1.80
C ILE A 76 19.65 6.55 -2.66
N GLU A 77 20.95 6.32 -2.82
CA GLU A 77 21.80 7.08 -3.74
C GLU A 77 21.30 6.97 -5.19
N GLN A 78 20.96 5.76 -5.65
CA GLN A 78 20.35 5.53 -6.97
C GLN A 78 19.00 6.23 -7.11
N LEU A 79 18.14 6.11 -6.09
CA LEU A 79 16.80 6.72 -6.09
C LEU A 79 16.88 8.25 -6.14
N SER A 80 17.83 8.84 -5.43
CA SER A 80 18.03 10.29 -5.38
C SER A 80 18.60 10.84 -6.68
N ALA A 81 19.54 10.12 -7.31
CA ALA A 81 20.25 10.56 -8.51
C ALA A 81 19.44 10.46 -9.82
N GLN A 82 18.43 9.58 -9.90
CA GLN A 82 17.61 9.44 -11.12
C GLN A 82 16.59 10.58 -11.28
N GLU A 83 16.26 10.89 -12.54
CA GLU A 83 15.09 11.73 -12.88
C GLU A 83 13.79 10.93 -12.77
N GLY A 84 12.68 11.61 -12.49
CA GLY A 84 11.36 11.00 -12.35
C GLY A 84 10.75 10.46 -13.66
N ALA A 85 10.95 11.17 -14.77
CA ALA A 85 10.34 10.88 -16.06
C ALA A 85 11.33 11.10 -17.21
N LEU A 86 11.26 10.26 -18.24
CA LEU A 86 12.02 10.43 -19.48
C LEU A 86 11.36 11.51 -20.35
N SER A 87 12.14 12.40 -20.95
CA SER A 87 11.58 13.39 -21.88
C SER A 87 11.15 12.73 -23.18
N VAL A 88 9.89 12.90 -23.60
CA VAL A 88 9.37 12.40 -24.88
C VAL A 88 10.20 12.91 -26.06
N ARG A 89 10.73 14.15 -25.98
CA ARG A 89 11.62 14.72 -27.01
C ARG A 89 12.92 13.95 -27.17
N GLN A 90 13.44 13.37 -26.09
CA GLN A 90 14.70 12.62 -26.10
C GLN A 90 14.49 11.16 -26.54
N VAL A 91 13.32 10.57 -26.26
CA VAL A 91 13.02 9.16 -26.56
C VAL A 91 11.68 8.95 -27.28
N PRO A 92 11.41 9.63 -28.41
CA PRO A 92 10.09 9.63 -29.05
C PRO A 92 9.65 8.24 -29.49
N LYS A 93 10.55 7.43 -30.07
CA LYS A 93 10.25 6.06 -30.50
C LYS A 93 9.84 5.13 -29.35
N LEU A 94 10.41 5.34 -28.16
CA LEU A 94 10.07 4.56 -26.97
C LEU A 94 8.67 4.93 -26.47
N PHE A 95 8.32 6.22 -26.51
CA PHE A 95 6.99 6.70 -26.18
C PHE A 95 5.94 6.23 -27.18
N GLU A 96 6.22 6.30 -28.48
CA GLU A 96 5.33 5.84 -29.56
C GLU A 96 5.00 4.34 -29.47
N ALA A 97 5.84 3.55 -28.78
CA ALA A 97 5.54 2.15 -28.52
C ALA A 97 4.31 1.98 -27.61
N PHE A 98 3.91 2.99 -26.84
CA PHE A 98 2.73 2.97 -25.99
C PHE A 98 1.55 3.67 -26.68
N GLN A 99 0.43 2.97 -26.77
CA GLN A 99 -0.82 3.47 -27.36
C GLN A 99 -1.85 3.67 -26.25
N ILE A 100 -2.32 4.90 -26.08
CA ILE A 100 -3.33 5.29 -25.09
C ILE A 100 -4.70 5.36 -25.77
N ASP A 101 -5.71 4.73 -25.19
CA ASP A 101 -7.09 4.84 -25.64
C ASP A 101 -7.81 6.00 -24.92
N THR A 102 -7.63 7.21 -25.47
CA THR A 102 -8.17 8.44 -24.88
C THR A 102 -9.70 8.54 -24.94
N ASN A 103 -10.38 7.64 -25.66
CA ASN A 103 -11.84 7.64 -25.75
C ASN A 103 -12.49 6.97 -24.52
N ASN A 104 -11.72 6.16 -23.77
CA ASN A 104 -12.21 5.35 -22.68
C ASN A 104 -11.62 5.80 -21.34
N LYS A 105 -11.98 7.00 -20.86
CA LYS A 105 -11.53 7.49 -19.54
C LYS A 105 -12.04 6.59 -18.42
N LEU A 106 -11.14 6.14 -17.54
CA LEU A 106 -11.41 5.18 -16.46
C LEU A 106 -11.87 5.83 -15.15
N ASN A 107 -11.68 7.14 -15.00
CA ASN A 107 -11.94 7.85 -13.75
C ASN A 107 -12.48 9.27 -13.96
N GLU A 108 -13.12 9.81 -12.93
CA GLU A 108 -13.66 11.19 -12.91
C GLU A 108 -12.73 12.19 -12.21
N ASP A 109 -11.57 11.75 -11.70
CA ASP A 109 -10.60 12.61 -11.01
C ASP A 109 -10.10 13.75 -11.93
N SER A 110 -10.00 14.95 -11.35
CA SER A 110 -9.48 16.16 -12.01
C SER A 110 -7.96 16.22 -11.98
N ASP A 111 -7.33 15.65 -10.96
CA ASP A 111 -5.89 15.76 -10.73
C ASP A 111 -5.08 14.75 -11.56
N VAL A 112 -5.74 13.65 -11.96
CA VAL A 112 -5.16 12.59 -12.78
C VAL A 112 -6.18 12.03 -13.75
N GLN A 113 -5.79 11.85 -15.01
CA GLN A 113 -6.61 11.17 -16.00
C GLN A 113 -6.09 9.76 -16.22
N MET A 114 -6.96 8.76 -16.13
CA MET A 114 -6.59 7.35 -16.31
C MET A 114 -7.25 6.81 -17.57
N PHE A 115 -6.47 6.12 -18.41
CA PHE A 115 -6.92 5.54 -19.67
C PHE A 115 -6.36 4.13 -19.85
N PRO A 116 -7.07 3.22 -20.55
CA PRO A 116 -6.48 1.99 -21.03
C PRO A 116 -5.28 2.30 -21.92
N ALA A 117 -4.24 1.50 -21.79
CA ALA A 117 -3.06 1.58 -22.63
C ALA A 117 -2.58 0.20 -23.03
N LYS A 118 -1.81 0.14 -24.11
CA LYS A 118 -1.10 -1.06 -24.55
C LYS A 118 0.29 -0.69 -25.05
N ASN A 119 1.22 -1.62 -24.91
CA ASN A 119 2.52 -1.51 -25.57
C ASN A 119 2.51 -2.34 -26.86
N THR A 120 2.94 -1.75 -27.96
CA THR A 120 2.96 -2.39 -29.30
C THR A 120 3.88 -3.60 -29.37
N SER A 121 4.98 -3.61 -28.60
CA SER A 121 5.91 -4.72 -28.51
C SER A 121 5.44 -5.82 -27.55
N MET A 122 4.50 -5.51 -26.66
CA MET A 122 4.01 -6.39 -25.59
C MET A 122 2.49 -6.29 -25.44
N PRO A 123 1.72 -6.59 -26.51
CA PRO A 123 0.27 -6.38 -26.55
C PRO A 123 -0.52 -7.28 -25.61
N GLU A 124 0.07 -8.36 -25.11
CA GLU A 124 -0.51 -9.30 -24.14
C GLU A 124 -0.62 -8.71 -22.73
N TYR A 125 0.15 -7.66 -22.43
CA TYR A 125 0.10 -6.99 -21.13
C TYR A 125 -0.91 -5.85 -21.15
N VAL A 126 -1.96 -6.00 -20.34
CA VAL A 126 -2.95 -4.94 -20.14
C VAL A 126 -2.35 -3.84 -19.27
N MET A 127 -2.38 -2.61 -19.77
CA MET A 127 -1.80 -1.45 -19.09
C MET A 127 -2.85 -0.36 -18.88
N MET A 128 -2.50 0.54 -17.99
CA MET A 128 -3.19 1.79 -17.74
C MET A 128 -2.18 2.93 -17.88
N ALA A 129 -2.57 4.01 -18.55
CA ALA A 129 -1.84 5.26 -18.56
C ALA A 129 -2.48 6.23 -17.55
N CYS A 130 -1.69 6.70 -16.58
CA CYS A 130 -2.03 7.83 -15.73
C CYS A 130 -1.39 9.09 -16.31
N ILE A 131 -2.19 10.12 -16.57
CA ILE A 131 -1.73 11.40 -17.13
C ILE A 131 -1.94 12.49 -16.08
N TYR A 132 -0.84 13.15 -15.71
CA TYR A 132 -0.82 14.31 -14.82
C TYR A 132 -0.38 15.54 -15.61
N VAL A 133 -0.87 16.72 -15.23
CA VAL A 133 -0.34 17.97 -15.74
C VAL A 133 0.99 18.28 -15.04
N THR A 134 2.00 18.75 -15.77
CA THR A 134 3.36 19.02 -15.26
C THR A 134 3.40 20.06 -14.14
N GLN A 135 2.40 20.93 -14.04
CA GLN A 135 2.29 21.88 -12.92
C GLN A 135 1.99 21.19 -11.58
N ASN A 136 1.33 20.03 -11.60
CA ASN A 136 0.94 19.29 -10.40
C ASN A 136 2.01 18.26 -9.99
N VAL A 137 2.85 17.83 -10.94
CA VAL A 137 3.90 16.83 -10.71
C VAL A 137 5.14 17.22 -11.51
N ASP A 138 6.21 17.61 -10.81
CA ASP A 138 7.51 17.91 -11.43
C ASP A 138 8.06 16.64 -12.11
N PRO A 139 8.22 16.61 -13.45
CA PRO A 139 8.67 15.42 -14.17
C PRO A 139 10.08 14.97 -13.77
N LYS A 140 10.96 15.88 -13.33
CA LYS A 140 12.36 15.57 -13.02
C LYS A 140 12.55 15.27 -11.54
N ASN A 141 12.02 16.12 -10.67
CA ASN A 141 12.35 16.09 -9.24
C ASN A 141 11.26 15.47 -8.37
N SER A 142 10.08 15.16 -8.91
CA SER A 142 9.02 14.53 -8.13
C SER A 142 9.49 13.22 -7.50
N PHE A 143 9.50 13.21 -6.16
CA PHE A 143 9.87 12.03 -5.39
C PHE A 143 8.97 10.83 -5.71
N TYR A 144 7.66 11.09 -5.90
CA TYR A 144 6.69 10.08 -6.30
C TYR A 144 7.11 9.37 -7.61
N LEU A 145 7.51 10.13 -8.63
CA LEU A 145 7.93 9.53 -9.91
C LEU A 145 9.24 8.75 -9.76
N LYS A 146 10.20 9.27 -8.97
CA LYS A 146 11.44 8.57 -8.67
C LYS A 146 11.19 7.24 -7.95
N VAL A 147 10.28 7.21 -6.98
CA VAL A 147 9.86 5.96 -6.30
C VAL A 147 9.27 4.97 -7.30
N LEU A 148 8.31 5.39 -8.13
CA LEU A 148 7.70 4.50 -9.12
C LEU A 148 8.73 3.93 -10.10
N ARG A 149 9.66 4.76 -10.57
CA ARG A 149 10.76 4.34 -11.45
C ARG A 149 11.73 3.39 -10.73
N HIS A 150 12.05 3.65 -9.46
CA HIS A 150 12.93 2.82 -8.65
C HIS A 150 12.34 1.42 -8.43
N LEU A 151 11.05 1.34 -8.06
CA LEU A 151 10.34 0.09 -7.82
C LEU A 151 10.10 -0.65 -9.15
N GLY A 152 9.70 0.08 -10.20
CA GLY A 152 9.53 -0.42 -11.55
C GLY A 152 8.70 -1.70 -11.60
N ARG A 153 9.33 -2.80 -12.00
CA ARG A 153 8.73 -4.15 -12.10
C ARG A 153 9.42 -5.18 -11.20
N LYS A 154 10.05 -4.73 -10.12
CA LYS A 154 10.96 -5.54 -9.28
C LYS A 154 10.24 -6.44 -8.27
N HIS A 155 8.93 -6.29 -8.05
CA HIS A 155 8.21 -7.04 -7.02
C HIS A 155 6.81 -7.51 -7.45
N PRO A 156 6.43 -8.78 -7.23
CA PRO A 156 5.18 -9.36 -7.73
C PRO A 156 3.92 -8.79 -7.06
N TYR A 157 4.02 -8.29 -5.84
CA TYR A 157 2.88 -7.75 -5.06
C TYR A 157 2.86 -6.22 -4.97
N ILE A 158 3.60 -5.54 -5.84
CA ILE A 158 3.49 -4.10 -6.08
C ILE A 158 2.97 -3.90 -7.50
N VAL A 159 2.22 -2.82 -7.72
CA VAL A 159 1.77 -2.43 -9.07
C VAL A 159 2.98 -2.08 -9.93
N ASN A 160 3.18 -2.86 -10.97
CA ASN A 160 4.29 -2.72 -11.90
C ASN A 160 4.18 -1.40 -12.66
N THR A 161 5.23 -0.57 -12.57
CA THR A 161 5.43 0.60 -13.41
C THR A 161 6.33 0.22 -14.58
N TRP A 162 5.82 0.40 -15.80
CA TRP A 162 6.53 0.06 -17.02
C TRP A 162 7.48 1.17 -17.43
N GLU A 163 6.94 2.36 -17.66
CA GLU A 163 7.71 3.55 -17.98
C GLU A 163 7.00 4.83 -17.54
N ILE A 164 7.79 5.89 -17.40
CA ILE A 164 7.31 7.24 -17.08
C ILE A 164 7.92 8.22 -18.08
N PHE A 165 7.06 8.98 -18.76
CA PHE A 165 7.46 9.99 -19.73
C PHE A 165 6.93 11.37 -19.36
N SER A 166 7.53 12.40 -19.94
CA SER A 166 7.00 13.77 -19.85
C SER A 166 7.21 14.55 -21.15
N ASP A 167 6.23 15.38 -21.49
CA ASP A 167 6.38 16.47 -22.44
C ASP A 167 6.25 17.82 -21.70
N ASP A 168 6.06 18.92 -22.44
CA ASP A 168 5.95 20.25 -21.83
C ASP A 168 4.69 20.41 -20.95
N VAL A 169 3.65 19.62 -21.20
CA VAL A 169 2.32 19.78 -20.62
C VAL A 169 2.00 18.65 -19.63
N ASN A 170 2.41 17.42 -19.95
CA ASN A 170 1.95 16.22 -19.26
C ASN A 170 3.09 15.30 -18.81
N VAL A 171 2.84 14.59 -17.71
CA VAL A 171 3.55 13.39 -17.26
C VAL A 171 2.68 12.18 -17.54
N TYR A 172 3.24 11.16 -18.19
CA TYR A 172 2.57 9.91 -18.55
C TYR A 172 3.19 8.77 -17.76
N ILE A 173 2.42 8.09 -16.92
CA ILE A 173 2.85 6.93 -16.14
C ILE A 173 2.14 5.70 -16.71
N PHE A 174 2.89 4.76 -17.27
CA PHE A 174 2.35 3.50 -17.77
C PHE A 174 2.52 2.41 -16.71
N GLN A 175 1.40 1.92 -16.17
CA GLN A 175 1.39 0.89 -15.13
C GLN A 175 0.60 -0.33 -15.57
N GLU A 176 0.82 -1.47 -14.92
CA GLU A 176 -0.06 -2.62 -15.13
C GLU A 176 -1.49 -2.29 -14.71
N PHE A 177 -2.45 -2.76 -15.49
CA PHE A 177 -3.85 -2.67 -15.12
C PHE A 177 -4.24 -3.86 -14.23
N VAL A 178 -4.88 -3.58 -13.09
CA VAL A 178 -5.32 -4.60 -12.13
C VAL A 178 -6.85 -4.73 -12.18
N PRO A 179 -7.39 -5.79 -12.80
CA PRO A 179 -8.76 -5.77 -13.32
C PRO A 179 -9.86 -5.99 -12.28
N ARG A 180 -9.57 -6.54 -11.10
CA ARG A 180 -10.61 -6.75 -10.05
C ARG A 180 -10.77 -5.55 -9.13
N GLY A 181 -10.15 -4.41 -9.45
CA GLY A 181 -10.27 -3.20 -8.67
C GLY A 181 -9.60 -3.32 -7.30
N ASN A 182 -10.11 -2.57 -6.33
CA ASN A 182 -9.54 -2.42 -5.00
C ASN A 182 -10.24 -3.32 -3.95
N LEU A 183 -9.57 -3.50 -2.81
CA LEU A 183 -10.00 -4.38 -1.74
C LEU A 183 -11.32 -3.94 -1.11
N ILE A 184 -11.57 -2.62 -1.00
CA ILE A 184 -12.81 -2.10 -0.41
C ILE A 184 -14.03 -2.54 -1.20
N SER A 185 -14.05 -2.36 -2.52
CA SER A 185 -15.18 -2.80 -3.35
C SER A 185 -15.32 -4.33 -3.35
N TYR A 186 -14.23 -5.07 -3.18
CA TYR A 186 -14.29 -6.53 -3.14
C TYR A 186 -14.95 -7.07 -1.88
N VAL A 187 -14.54 -6.58 -0.70
CA VAL A 187 -15.02 -7.13 0.58
C VAL A 187 -16.49 -6.80 0.86
N GLU A 188 -17.02 -5.73 0.27
CA GLU A 188 -18.45 -5.38 0.33
C GLU A 188 -19.35 -6.51 -0.19
N GLU A 189 -18.91 -7.19 -1.24
CA GLU A 189 -19.69 -8.26 -1.89
C GLU A 189 -19.18 -9.67 -1.53
N ASN A 190 -17.95 -9.78 -1.02
CA ASN A 190 -17.26 -11.05 -0.83
C ASN A 190 -16.62 -11.13 0.56
N PRO A 191 -17.29 -11.76 1.55
CA PRO A 191 -16.68 -12.04 2.85
C PRO A 191 -15.42 -12.89 2.66
N VAL A 192 -14.33 -12.51 3.32
CA VAL A 192 -13.06 -13.26 3.24
C VAL A 192 -12.82 -14.02 4.54
N ASN A 193 -12.45 -15.29 4.39
CA ASN A 193 -12.13 -16.15 5.52
C ASN A 193 -10.68 -15.99 5.96
N GLU A 194 -10.35 -16.53 7.13
CA GLU A 194 -9.02 -16.46 7.72
C GLU A 194 -7.91 -17.01 6.81
N ARG A 195 -8.18 -18.08 6.06
CA ARG A 195 -7.19 -18.68 5.13
C ARG A 195 -6.83 -17.69 4.02
N GLN A 196 -7.83 -17.07 3.40
CA GLN A 196 -7.63 -16.06 2.36
C GLN A 196 -6.92 -14.83 2.94
N LEU A 197 -7.31 -14.41 4.14
CA LEU A 197 -6.68 -13.29 4.84
C LEU A 197 -5.19 -13.56 5.08
N CYS A 198 -4.82 -14.74 5.59
CA CYS A 198 -3.42 -15.12 5.80
C CYS A 198 -2.63 -15.11 4.48
N PHE A 199 -3.24 -15.61 3.40
CA PHE A 199 -2.62 -15.59 2.07
C PHE A 199 -2.33 -14.16 1.59
N TRP A 200 -3.29 -13.25 1.74
CA TRP A 200 -3.13 -11.83 1.41
C TRP A 200 -2.18 -11.09 2.35
N ALA A 201 -2.22 -11.39 3.64
CA ALA A 201 -1.32 -10.82 4.65
C ALA A 201 0.15 -11.05 4.27
N ARG A 202 0.48 -12.24 3.77
CA ARG A 202 1.83 -12.57 3.30
C ARG A 202 2.25 -11.79 2.06
N GLN A 203 1.31 -11.53 1.16
CA GLN A 203 1.60 -10.77 -0.07
C GLN A 203 1.85 -9.29 0.25
N ILE A 204 1.04 -8.71 1.13
CA ILE A 204 1.22 -7.34 1.62
C ILE A 204 2.55 -7.26 2.39
N TYR A 205 2.79 -8.16 3.35
CA TYR A 205 4.03 -8.20 4.11
C TYR A 205 5.28 -8.25 3.21
N ARG A 206 5.29 -9.13 2.19
CA ARG A 206 6.41 -9.20 1.23
C ARG A 206 6.60 -7.89 0.45
N ALA A 207 5.52 -7.20 0.10
CA ALA A 207 5.63 -5.88 -0.51
C ALA A 207 6.25 -4.87 0.45
N LEU A 208 5.85 -4.86 1.73
CA LEU A 208 6.41 -3.96 2.74
C LEU A 208 7.87 -4.27 3.07
N ASP A 209 8.24 -5.55 3.12
CA ASP A 209 9.62 -6.01 3.34
C ASP A 209 10.54 -5.50 2.22
N PHE A 210 10.09 -5.65 0.97
CA PHE A 210 10.79 -5.09 -0.19
C PHE A 210 10.90 -3.55 -0.17
N LEU A 211 9.88 -2.84 0.31
CA LEU A 211 9.94 -1.38 0.48
C LEU A 211 10.95 -0.98 1.57
N GLY A 212 10.95 -1.70 2.69
CA GLY A 212 11.95 -1.57 3.75
C GLY A 212 13.37 -1.71 3.21
N ASP A 213 13.64 -2.80 2.48
CA ASP A 213 14.94 -3.04 1.82
C ASP A 213 15.31 -2.00 0.75
N SER A 214 14.32 -1.27 0.23
CA SER A 214 14.50 -0.18 -0.74
C SER A 214 14.65 1.19 -0.07
N GLY A 215 14.59 1.27 1.27
CA GLY A 215 14.66 2.53 2.01
C GLY A 215 13.39 3.37 1.91
N ILE A 216 12.24 2.78 1.54
CA ILE A 216 10.98 3.48 1.25
C ILE A 216 9.92 3.15 2.31
N ALA A 217 9.30 4.19 2.89
CA ALA A 217 8.04 4.04 3.62
C ALA A 217 6.87 4.47 2.71
N HIS A 218 5.78 3.70 2.73
CA HIS A 218 4.61 3.92 1.88
C HIS A 218 3.71 5.06 2.38
N ARG A 219 3.38 5.08 3.68
CA ARG A 219 2.59 6.11 4.41
C ARG A 219 1.14 6.30 3.96
N ASN A 220 0.58 5.37 3.19
CA ASN A 220 -0.78 5.48 2.65
C ASN A 220 -1.38 4.12 2.29
N ILE A 221 -1.11 3.11 3.13
CA ILE A 221 -1.63 1.76 2.94
C ILE A 221 -3.09 1.75 3.41
N LYS A 222 -4.00 1.58 2.45
CA LYS A 222 -5.45 1.57 2.69
C LYS A 222 -6.14 0.67 1.67
N PRO A 223 -7.40 0.28 1.90
CA PRO A 223 -8.08 -0.67 1.03
C PRO A 223 -8.17 -0.22 -0.44
N ASN A 224 -8.30 1.08 -0.70
CA ASN A 224 -8.27 1.64 -2.07
C ASN A 224 -6.96 1.38 -2.82
N HIS A 225 -5.88 1.16 -2.08
CA HIS A 225 -4.51 0.97 -2.58
C HIS A 225 -4.06 -0.50 -2.55
N LEU A 226 -4.93 -1.41 -2.14
CA LEU A 226 -4.73 -2.85 -2.23
C LEU A 226 -5.60 -3.37 -3.36
N LEU A 227 -4.98 -3.61 -4.52
CA LEU A 227 -5.68 -4.04 -5.74
C LEU A 227 -5.67 -5.55 -5.88
N LEU A 228 -6.70 -6.11 -6.51
CA LEU A 228 -6.86 -7.56 -6.67
C LEU A 228 -6.65 -8.00 -8.12
N LYS A 229 -5.85 -9.04 -8.31
CA LYS A 229 -5.55 -9.63 -9.62
C LYS A 229 -5.87 -11.14 -9.60
N PRO A 230 -6.46 -11.69 -10.68
CA PRO A 230 -6.61 -13.14 -10.82
C PRO A 230 -5.27 -13.88 -10.82
N MET A 231 -5.21 -15.00 -10.10
CA MET A 231 -4.08 -15.92 -10.04
C MET A 231 -4.60 -17.36 -10.02
N GLY A 232 -4.84 -17.94 -11.19
CA GLY A 232 -5.55 -19.22 -11.30
C GLY A 232 -6.98 -19.09 -10.78
N ASN A 233 -7.34 -19.95 -9.81
CA ASN A 233 -8.63 -19.90 -9.12
C ASN A 233 -8.66 -18.95 -7.92
N GLU A 234 -7.51 -18.34 -7.58
CA GLU A 234 -7.35 -17.46 -6.42
C GLU A 234 -7.19 -15.99 -6.85
N LEU A 235 -7.24 -15.08 -5.88
CA LEU A 235 -6.91 -13.67 -6.07
C LEU A 235 -5.62 -13.32 -5.33
N CYS A 236 -4.74 -12.56 -5.98
CA CYS A 236 -3.57 -11.97 -5.35
C CYS A 236 -3.71 -10.45 -5.17
N ILE A 237 -3.11 -9.93 -4.10
CA ILE A 237 -3.04 -8.51 -3.79
C ILE A 237 -1.83 -7.86 -4.45
N LYS A 238 -2.02 -6.62 -4.92
CA LYS A 238 -0.97 -5.70 -5.36
C LYS A 238 -1.11 -4.35 -4.68
N LEU A 239 -0.03 -3.87 -4.09
CA LEU A 239 0.06 -2.56 -3.45
C LEU A 239 0.30 -1.45 -4.49
N THR A 240 -0.43 -0.34 -4.38
CA THR A 240 -0.27 0.90 -5.17
C THR A 240 -0.37 2.13 -4.27
N GLY A 241 -0.33 3.35 -4.83
CA GLY A 241 -0.63 4.57 -4.07
C GLY A 241 0.58 5.25 -3.43
N PHE A 242 1.74 5.17 -4.09
CA PHE A 242 3.03 5.69 -3.63
C PHE A 242 3.19 7.23 -3.60
N LYS A 243 2.12 8.00 -3.80
CA LYS A 243 2.20 9.48 -3.88
C LYS A 243 2.72 10.12 -2.59
N ASN A 244 2.47 9.50 -1.44
CA ASN A 244 2.88 9.99 -0.12
C ASN A 244 4.14 9.29 0.43
N SER A 245 4.77 8.43 -0.38
CA SER A 245 5.94 7.68 0.05
C SER A 245 7.14 8.60 0.28
N ILE A 246 8.07 8.17 1.11
CA ILE A 246 9.31 8.91 1.43
C ILE A 246 10.51 7.97 1.48
N ILE A 247 11.73 8.50 1.38
CA ILE A 247 12.92 7.80 1.88
C ILE A 247 12.90 7.87 3.40
N TYR A 248 12.79 6.73 4.07
CA TYR A 248 12.78 6.70 5.53
C TYR A 248 14.18 6.61 6.15
N TRP A 249 15.24 6.40 5.37
CA TRP A 249 16.58 6.16 5.91
C TRP A 249 17.53 7.31 5.59
N ASN A 250 18.20 7.82 6.63
CA ASN A 250 19.25 8.83 6.51
C ASN A 250 20.59 8.16 6.26
N ILE A 251 21.21 8.43 5.10
CA ILE A 251 22.53 7.88 4.76
C ILE A 251 23.63 8.45 5.67
N GLU A 252 23.54 9.73 6.03
CA GLU A 252 24.57 10.44 6.79
C GLU A 252 24.57 10.01 8.26
N GLU A 253 23.38 9.98 8.86
CA GLU A 253 23.19 9.58 10.26
C GLU A 253 23.13 8.05 10.45
N ASN A 254 22.92 7.31 9.35
CA ASN A 254 22.81 5.85 9.35
C ASN A 254 21.70 5.36 10.30
N ASP A 255 20.58 6.10 10.28
CA ASP A 255 19.40 5.93 11.12
C ASP A 255 18.11 6.33 10.36
N VAL A 256 16.96 6.14 11.00
CA VAL A 256 15.63 6.45 10.44
C VAL A 256 15.34 7.96 10.43
N ASN A 257 14.92 8.49 9.28
CA ASN A 257 14.25 9.77 9.13
C ASN A 257 12.85 9.69 9.75
N PHE A 258 12.76 10.09 11.01
CA PHE A 258 11.46 10.25 11.66
C PHE A 258 10.63 11.35 10.96
N CYS A 259 9.33 11.11 10.88
CA CYS A 259 8.37 12.06 10.31
C CYS A 259 7.77 12.92 11.40
N GLN A 260 7.66 14.23 11.15
CA GLN A 260 6.89 15.11 12.02
C GLN A 260 5.42 14.68 12.05
N CYS A 261 4.83 14.64 13.24
CA CYS A 261 3.42 14.36 13.40
C CYS A 261 2.56 15.43 12.73
N LEU A 262 1.41 15.01 12.19
CA LEU A 262 0.38 15.93 11.71
C LEU A 262 -0.39 16.50 12.91
N PRO A 263 -0.84 17.77 12.84
CA PRO A 263 -1.69 18.34 13.88
C PRO A 263 -2.94 17.48 14.13
N ILE A 264 -3.30 17.28 15.40
CA ILE A 264 -4.43 16.43 15.77
C ILE A 264 -5.77 16.86 15.16
N ASN A 265 -5.95 18.15 14.92
CA ASN A 265 -7.14 18.69 14.25
C ASN A 265 -7.23 18.35 12.75
N GLN A 266 -6.14 17.86 12.15
CA GLN A 266 -6.14 17.32 10.78
C GLN A 266 -6.48 15.83 10.75
N GLN A 267 -6.61 15.19 11.91
CA GLN A 267 -7.15 13.86 12.00
C GLN A 267 -8.60 13.90 11.54
N LYS A 268 -8.82 13.40 10.32
CA LYS A 268 -10.15 13.36 9.71
C LYS A 268 -11.07 12.46 10.51
N SER A 269 -12.15 13.03 11.05
CA SER A 269 -13.26 12.29 11.68
C SER A 269 -14.36 11.91 10.67
N ASP A 270 -14.27 12.38 9.42
CA ASP A 270 -15.30 12.18 8.40
C ASP A 270 -15.18 10.85 7.63
N GLY A 271 -14.34 9.93 8.10
CA GLY A 271 -14.16 8.59 7.54
C GLY A 271 -13.06 7.78 8.24
N PRO A 272 -12.85 6.52 7.85
CA PRO A 272 -11.84 5.67 8.47
C PRO A 272 -10.45 6.16 8.13
N ASN A 273 -9.59 6.12 9.14
CA ASN A 273 -8.23 6.56 9.01
C ASN A 273 -7.30 5.36 9.16
N PHE A 274 -6.83 4.77 8.07
CA PHE A 274 -5.91 3.62 8.13
C PHE A 274 -4.51 3.97 8.66
N GLN A 275 -4.24 5.23 8.99
CA GLN A 275 -2.97 5.67 9.53
C GLN A 275 -2.85 5.36 11.02
N ALA A 276 -1.61 5.16 11.47
CA ALA A 276 -1.32 4.88 12.87
C ALA A 276 -1.67 6.07 13.79
N PRO A 277 -2.00 5.86 15.07
CA PRO A 277 -2.37 6.92 15.99
C PRO A 277 -1.26 7.96 16.14
N GLU A 278 0.01 7.51 16.19
CA GLU A 278 1.19 8.37 16.33
C GLU A 278 1.49 9.25 15.11
N VAL A 279 0.79 9.05 13.99
CA VAL A 279 0.87 9.98 12.84
C VAL A 279 0.32 11.36 13.22
N TYR A 280 -0.56 11.42 14.22
CA TYR A 280 -1.17 12.65 14.72
C TYR A 280 -0.66 12.96 16.12
N GLY A 281 -0.32 14.22 16.36
CA GLY A 281 0.26 14.64 17.62
C GLY A 281 0.57 16.13 17.65
N ASN A 282 1.46 16.51 18.56
CA ASN A 282 1.96 17.87 18.66
C ASN A 282 3.02 18.16 17.59
N ASN A 283 3.18 19.44 17.22
CA ASN A 283 4.15 19.84 16.19
C ASN A 283 5.62 19.47 16.50
N ASN A 284 5.96 19.17 17.75
CA ASN A 284 7.33 18.81 18.16
C ASN A 284 7.51 17.29 18.29
N GLU A 285 6.47 16.51 18.00
CA GLU A 285 6.50 15.06 18.06
C GLU A 285 6.81 14.48 16.68
N PHE A 286 7.45 13.32 16.70
CA PHE A 286 7.86 12.60 15.51
C PHE A 286 7.54 11.12 15.65
N PHE A 287 7.34 10.45 14.52
CA PHE A 287 7.03 9.03 14.45
C PHE A 287 7.89 8.30 13.42
N ASP A 288 8.10 7.00 13.64
CA ASP A 288 8.76 6.12 12.69
C ASP A 288 7.76 5.73 11.58
N PRO A 289 8.01 6.11 10.31
CA PRO A 289 7.07 5.85 9.23
C PRO A 289 6.93 4.36 8.88
N ILE A 290 7.91 3.51 9.18
CA ILE A 290 7.85 2.06 8.95
C ILE A 290 6.97 1.39 9.99
N ILE A 291 7.06 1.82 11.25
CA ILE A 291 6.19 1.33 12.32
C ILE A 291 4.75 1.82 12.11
N ALA A 292 4.55 3.00 11.54
CA ALA A 292 3.23 3.48 11.15
C ALA A 292 2.62 2.70 9.95
N ASP A 293 3.45 2.30 8.97
CA ASP A 293 3.01 1.40 7.89
C ASP A 293 2.63 0.01 8.41
N LEU A 294 3.30 -0.47 9.46
CA LEU A 294 2.96 -1.73 10.11
C LEU A 294 1.57 -1.72 10.77
N TRP A 295 1.20 -0.62 11.43
CA TRP A 295 -0.17 -0.44 11.90
C TRP A 295 -1.15 -0.47 10.74
N SER A 296 -0.85 0.28 9.68
CA SER A 296 -1.70 0.38 8.50
C SER A 296 -1.92 -1.01 7.89
N PHE A 297 -0.90 -1.86 7.87
CA PHE A 297 -1.01 -3.27 7.50
C PHE A 297 -2.02 -4.03 8.38
N GLY A 298 -1.88 -3.98 9.71
CA GLY A 298 -2.82 -4.62 10.64
C GLY A 298 -4.26 -4.11 10.48
N ALA A 299 -4.44 -2.80 10.38
CA ALA A 299 -5.74 -2.17 10.20
C ALA A 299 -6.44 -2.61 8.91
N ASN A 300 -5.68 -2.81 7.82
CA ASN A 300 -6.24 -3.35 6.57
C ASN A 300 -6.65 -4.82 6.69
N LEU A 301 -5.91 -5.65 7.46
CA LEU A 301 -6.31 -7.04 7.71
C LEU A 301 -7.59 -7.12 8.56
N PHE A 302 -7.67 -6.31 9.62
CA PHE A 302 -8.89 -6.17 10.41
C PHE A 302 -10.08 -5.76 9.54
N PHE A 303 -9.91 -4.70 8.73
CA PHE A 303 -10.95 -4.23 7.82
C PHE A 303 -11.37 -5.29 6.81
N THR A 304 -10.45 -6.12 6.33
CA THR A 304 -10.78 -7.20 5.38
C THR A 304 -11.75 -8.21 5.97
N LEU A 305 -11.65 -8.48 7.27
CA LEU A 305 -12.54 -9.41 7.98
C LEU A 305 -13.87 -8.77 8.38
N THR A 306 -13.84 -7.49 8.79
CA THR A 306 -14.96 -6.87 9.51
C THR A 306 -15.69 -5.82 8.68
N GLN A 307 -15.04 -5.21 7.70
CA GLN A 307 -15.47 -4.00 7.00
C GLN A 307 -15.61 -2.77 7.91
N PHE A 308 -15.07 -2.85 9.13
CA PHE A 308 -14.99 -1.75 10.10
C PHE A 308 -13.54 -1.35 10.33
N TYR A 309 -13.34 -0.15 10.85
CA TYR A 309 -12.04 0.26 11.37
C TYR A 309 -11.82 -0.33 12.79
N PRO A 310 -10.57 -0.59 13.23
CA PRO A 310 -10.30 -1.30 14.49
C PRO A 310 -10.77 -0.60 15.77
N TYR A 311 -11.02 0.72 15.71
CA TYR A 311 -11.52 1.54 16.82
C TYR A 311 -12.33 2.74 16.30
N ASN A 312 -13.02 3.44 17.19
CA ASN A 312 -13.80 4.62 16.83
C ASN A 312 -13.06 5.95 17.04
N ILE A 313 -12.59 6.56 15.95
CA ILE A 313 -11.87 7.84 15.95
C ILE A 313 -12.66 9.03 16.51
N ASP A 314 -14.00 8.94 16.58
CA ASP A 314 -14.87 10.03 17.01
C ASP A 314 -14.92 10.19 18.54
N TYR A 315 -14.36 9.23 19.30
CA TYR A 315 -14.35 9.26 20.76
C TYR A 315 -12.92 9.34 21.30
N PRO A 316 -12.66 10.18 22.32
CA PRO A 316 -11.42 10.07 23.09
C PRO A 316 -11.30 8.66 23.67
N HIS A 317 -10.15 8.03 23.50
CA HIS A 317 -9.91 6.69 24.04
C HIS A 317 -9.09 6.79 25.31
N ASP A 318 -9.71 6.51 26.46
CA ASP A 318 -8.98 6.36 27.73
C ASP A 318 -7.99 5.18 27.64
N ASN A 319 -8.34 4.13 26.88
CA ASN A 319 -7.47 2.98 26.61
C ASN A 319 -7.70 2.37 25.22
N LEU A 320 -7.01 2.91 24.20
CA LEU A 320 -7.12 2.46 22.81
C LEU A 320 -6.74 0.97 22.62
N ASP A 321 -5.77 0.47 23.39
CA ASP A 321 -5.37 -0.95 23.31
C ASP A 321 -6.50 -1.90 23.75
N GLU A 322 -7.20 -1.57 24.84
CA GLU A 322 -8.32 -2.38 25.33
C GLU A 322 -9.48 -2.42 24.32
N GLU A 323 -9.79 -1.30 23.67
CA GLU A 323 -10.82 -1.25 22.63
C GLU A 323 -10.43 -2.10 21.42
N ILE A 324 -9.20 -1.97 20.93
CA ILE A 324 -8.71 -2.76 19.81
C ILE A 324 -8.77 -4.25 20.16
N TRP A 325 -8.33 -4.65 21.35
CA TRP A 325 -8.41 -6.03 21.81
C TRP A 325 -9.84 -6.55 21.86
N HIS A 326 -10.76 -5.77 22.44
CA HIS A 326 -12.17 -6.11 22.52
C HIS A 326 -12.80 -6.27 21.13
N ASN A 327 -12.48 -5.38 20.19
CA ASN A 327 -13.01 -5.44 18.83
C ASN A 327 -12.44 -6.63 18.06
N VAL A 328 -11.15 -6.95 18.25
CA VAL A 328 -10.50 -8.12 17.63
C VAL A 328 -11.08 -9.43 18.16
N THR A 329 -11.30 -9.55 19.48
CA THR A 329 -11.85 -10.76 20.10
C THR A 329 -13.30 -11.04 19.72
N LYS A 330 -14.04 -10.00 19.29
CA LYS A 330 -15.41 -10.11 18.78
C LYS A 330 -15.53 -10.57 17.33
N ILE A 331 -14.43 -10.65 16.57
CA ILE A 331 -14.49 -11.10 15.19
C ILE A 331 -14.93 -12.58 15.16
N PRO A 332 -16.05 -12.92 14.49
CA PRO A 332 -16.53 -14.28 14.46
C PRO A 332 -15.68 -15.15 13.52
N ASN A 333 -15.60 -16.45 13.83
CA ASN A 333 -15.02 -17.47 12.95
C ASN A 333 -13.54 -17.26 12.56
N ILE A 334 -12.76 -16.62 13.44
CA ILE A 334 -11.29 -16.59 13.32
C ILE A 334 -10.64 -17.23 14.56
N SER A 335 -9.42 -17.74 14.38
CA SER A 335 -8.65 -18.38 15.45
C SER A 335 -8.12 -17.36 16.46
N THR A 336 -7.83 -17.83 17.68
CA THR A 336 -7.18 -17.01 18.71
C THR A 336 -5.78 -16.54 18.26
N GLU A 337 -5.08 -17.32 17.45
CA GLU A 337 -3.79 -16.89 16.88
C GLU A 337 -3.96 -15.76 15.87
N CYS A 338 -5.01 -15.78 15.04
CA CYS A 338 -5.35 -14.66 14.16
C CYS A 338 -5.65 -13.39 14.98
N GLN A 339 -6.42 -13.53 16.06
CA GLN A 339 -6.74 -12.43 16.98
C GLN A 339 -5.46 -11.85 17.61
N ASN A 340 -4.59 -12.71 18.15
CA ASN A 340 -3.33 -12.29 18.76
C ASN A 340 -2.43 -11.57 17.74
N PHE A 341 -2.34 -12.09 16.51
CA PHE A 341 -1.54 -11.47 15.45
C PHE A 341 -2.07 -10.08 15.07
N LEU A 342 -3.39 -9.93 14.86
CA LEU A 342 -4.03 -8.64 14.59
C LEU A 342 -3.75 -7.64 15.71
N TYR A 343 -3.91 -8.07 16.96
CA TYR A 343 -3.66 -7.21 18.11
C TYR A 343 -2.20 -6.81 18.25
N ALA A 344 -1.27 -7.73 17.99
CA ALA A 344 0.17 -7.46 18.04
C ALA A 344 0.61 -6.45 16.98
N LEU A 345 -0.04 -6.41 15.81
CA LEU A 345 0.18 -5.39 14.77
C LEU A 345 -0.39 -4.02 15.16
N MET A 346 -1.54 -4.02 15.83
CA MET A 346 -2.33 -2.81 16.12
C MET A 346 -2.23 -2.37 17.58
N ARG A 347 -1.05 -2.52 18.20
CA ARG A 347 -0.77 -1.91 19.51
C ARG A 347 -0.71 -0.39 19.37
N SER A 348 -1.47 0.32 20.18
CA SER A 348 -1.60 1.78 20.19
C SER A 348 -0.25 2.47 20.39
N ASN A 349 0.54 1.99 21.35
CA ASN A 349 1.94 2.35 21.49
C ASN A 349 2.77 1.63 20.42
N ALA A 350 3.40 2.42 19.55
CA ALA A 350 4.25 1.94 18.46
C ALA A 350 5.36 0.98 18.93
N ASN A 351 5.89 1.17 20.15
CA ASN A 351 6.96 0.33 20.69
C ASN A 351 6.51 -1.06 21.15
N ASP A 352 5.21 -1.22 21.40
CA ASP A 352 4.65 -2.49 21.86
C ASP A 352 4.21 -3.38 20.69
N ARG A 353 4.23 -2.85 19.45
CA ARG A 353 3.89 -3.60 18.24
C ARG A 353 4.90 -4.72 17.99
N ILE A 354 4.43 -5.81 17.38
CA ILE A 354 5.31 -6.88 16.90
C ILE A 354 6.39 -6.27 15.98
N PRO A 355 7.69 -6.49 16.24
CA PRO A 355 8.70 -5.93 15.36
C PRO A 355 8.66 -6.61 13.98
N PHE A 356 8.96 -5.84 12.93
CA PHE A 356 8.81 -6.31 11.53
C PHE A 356 9.52 -7.65 11.25
N ASP A 357 10.74 -7.82 11.78
CA ASP A 357 11.57 -9.04 11.71
C ASP A 357 10.99 -10.28 12.42
N PHE A 358 9.87 -10.14 13.15
CA PHE A 358 9.21 -11.24 13.86
C PHE A 358 7.86 -11.63 13.25
N ILE A 359 7.35 -10.88 12.28
CA ILE A 359 6.07 -11.18 11.62
C ILE A 359 6.13 -12.54 10.93
N ASP A 360 7.22 -12.85 10.22
CA ASP A 360 7.41 -14.13 9.52
C ASP A 360 7.64 -15.34 10.46
N LYS A 361 7.84 -15.07 11.76
CA LYS A 361 8.00 -16.06 12.83
C LYS A 361 6.70 -16.33 13.59
N ASP A 362 5.70 -15.47 13.46
CA ASP A 362 4.42 -15.63 14.13
C ASP A 362 3.70 -16.93 13.71
N ASP A 363 3.09 -17.62 14.67
CA ASP A 363 2.47 -18.93 14.45
C ASP A 363 1.31 -18.85 13.46
N TRP A 364 0.44 -17.84 13.57
CA TRP A 364 -0.67 -17.65 12.64
C TRP A 364 -0.14 -17.38 11.22
N PHE A 365 0.89 -16.54 11.12
CA PHE A 365 1.49 -16.17 9.84
C PHE A 365 2.22 -17.36 9.15
N ARG A 366 2.77 -18.29 9.95
CA ARG A 366 3.43 -19.52 9.48
C ARG A 366 2.47 -20.65 9.13
N LYS A 367 1.30 -20.75 9.77
CA LYS A 367 0.36 -21.88 9.58
C LYS A 367 -0.01 -22.18 8.12
N SER A 368 0.15 -21.24 7.19
CA SER A 368 -0.12 -21.44 5.76
C SER A 368 1.01 -22.11 4.94
N TYR A 369 2.11 -22.58 5.54
CA TYR A 369 3.11 -23.41 4.84
C TYR A 369 2.55 -24.77 4.35
N MET A 370 1.28 -25.08 4.63
CA MET A 370 0.60 -26.31 4.20
C MET A 370 -0.49 -26.08 3.14
N ILE A 371 -0.28 -25.17 2.19
CA ILE A 371 -1.05 -25.19 0.93
C ILE A 371 -0.19 -25.93 -0.11
N PRO A 372 -0.54 -27.18 -0.49
CA PRO A 372 0.17 -27.91 -1.53
C PRO A 372 0.11 -27.14 -2.86
N SER A 373 1.20 -27.25 -3.61
CA SER A 373 1.38 -26.84 -5.00
C SER A 373 0.24 -27.22 -5.93
#